data_AF-A0A934QAH4-F1
#
_entry.id   AF-A0A934QAH4-F1
#
_cell.length_a   1.000
_cell.length_b   1.000
_cell.length_c   1.000
_cell.angle_alpha   90.00
_cell.angle_beta   90.00
_cell.angle_gamma   90.00
#
_symmetry.space_group_name_H-M   'P 1'
#
loop_
_entity.id
_entity.type
_entity.pdbx_description
1 polymer ?
#
loop_
_entity_poly.entity_id
_entity_poly.type
_entity_poly.pdbx_seq_one_letter_code
_entity_poly.pdbx_strand_id
1 'polypeptide(L)'
;MSAKLRAVTEADRRPVESVFDAVEFGSRLDELLQMRRVVARAIDTTASARDLAALTKRLTEISKEIDAVRREVEEVSAGGEVSTAFDASAI
;
A
#
# COMPACT_ATOMS: atom_id res chain seq x y z
N MET A 1 -19.25 28.64 11.74
CA MET A 1 -20.03 27.39 11.71
C MET A 1 -19.04 26.24 11.72
N SER A 2 -19.06 25.36 12.73
CA SER A 2 -18.15 24.23 12.78
C SER A 2 -18.65 23.13 11.83
N ALA A 3 -17.84 22.75 10.84
CA ALA A 3 -18.18 21.63 9.96
C ALA A 3 -18.21 20.34 10.80
N LYS A 4 -19.33 19.62 10.79
CA LYS A 4 -19.43 18.30 11.44
C LYS A 4 -18.49 17.35 10.70
N LEU A 5 -17.37 17.01 11.32
CA LEU A 5 -16.42 16.02 10.81
C LEU A 5 -17.09 14.63 10.89
N ARG A 6 -17.01 13.85 9.81
CA ARG A 6 -17.40 12.43 9.79
C ARG A 6 -16.16 11.55 9.72
N ALA A 7 -16.25 10.33 10.23
CA ALA A 7 -15.20 9.33 10.06
C ALA A 7 -14.97 9.04 8.57
N VAL A 8 -13.73 9.12 8.13
CA VAL A 8 -13.30 8.76 6.77
C VAL A 8 -13.26 7.25 6.67
N THR A 9 -13.93 6.70 5.67
CA THR A 9 -13.94 5.26 5.36
C THR A 9 -13.06 4.97 4.14
N GLU A 10 -12.73 3.71 3.89
CA GLU A 10 -12.01 3.32 2.66
C GLU A 10 -12.73 3.75 1.37
N ALA A 11 -14.06 3.88 1.40
CA ALA A 11 -14.85 4.37 0.27
C ALA A 11 -14.63 5.86 -0.03
N ASP A 12 -14.12 6.63 0.95
CA ASP A 12 -13.81 8.04 0.81
C ASP A 12 -12.36 8.26 0.34
N ARG A 13 -11.58 7.18 0.17
CA ARG A 13 -10.19 7.25 -0.28
C ARG A 13 -10.16 7.66 -1.75
N ARG A 14 -9.30 8.63 -2.07
CA ARG A 14 -9.08 9.07 -3.45
C ARG A 14 -8.58 7.88 -4.29
N PRO A 15 -9.13 7.67 -5.51
CA PRO A 15 -8.60 6.63 -6.40
C PRO A 15 -7.14 6.92 -6.75
N VAL A 16 -6.31 5.89 -6.67
CA VAL A 16 -4.91 5.95 -7.05
C VAL A 16 -4.80 5.61 -8.53
N GLU A 17 -4.50 6.60 -9.37
CA GLU A 17 -4.44 6.44 -10.84
C GLU A 17 -3.01 6.36 -11.38
N SER A 18 -2.05 6.91 -10.65
CA SER A 18 -0.64 6.93 -11.02
C SER A 18 0.29 6.56 -9.86
N VAL A 19 1.57 6.34 -10.17
CA VAL A 19 2.61 6.17 -9.13
C VAL A 19 2.73 7.43 -8.28
N PHE A 20 2.62 8.61 -8.89
CA PHE A 20 2.65 9.88 -8.16
C PHE A 20 1.47 9.98 -7.18
N ASP A 21 0.25 9.68 -7.63
CA ASP A 21 -0.92 9.69 -6.74
C ASP A 21 -0.77 8.68 -5.59
N ALA A 22 -0.15 7.54 -5.86
CA ALA A 22 0.08 6.50 -4.86
C ALA A 22 1.03 6.96 -3.75
N VAL A 23 2.07 7.70 -4.12
CA VAL A 23 3.04 8.29 -3.18
C VAL A 23 2.41 9.42 -2.38
N GLU A 24 1.67 10.31 -3.03
CA GLU A 24 1.12 11.51 -2.40
C GLU A 24 -0.11 11.24 -1.53
N PHE A 25 -0.98 10.32 -1.95
CA PHE A 25 -2.31 10.14 -1.36
C PHE A 25 -2.60 8.68 -0.96
N GLY A 26 -1.76 7.74 -1.37
CA GLY A 26 -1.95 6.31 -1.14
C GLY A 26 -1.22 5.78 0.10
N SER A 27 -1.36 4.48 0.30
CA SER A 27 -0.52 3.72 1.23
C SER A 27 0.77 3.23 0.54
N ARG A 28 1.73 2.76 1.35
CA ARG A 28 2.92 2.07 0.83
C ARG A 28 2.55 0.88 -0.06
N LEU A 29 1.47 0.17 0.26
CA LEU A 29 0.97 -0.93 -0.57
C LEU A 29 0.46 -0.42 -1.93
N ASP A 30 -0.23 0.73 -1.97
CA ASP A 30 -0.72 1.33 -3.21
C ASP A 30 0.44 1.78 -4.12
N GLU A 31 1.49 2.37 -3.53
CA GLU A 31 2.73 2.72 -4.24
C GLU A 31 3.32 1.49 -4.94
N LEU A 32 3.53 0.42 -4.19
CA LEU A 32 4.11 -0.82 -4.70
C LEU A 32 3.23 -1.47 -5.78
N LEU A 33 1.90 -1.46 -5.59
CA LEU A 33 0.95 -1.97 -6.57
C LEU A 33 0.99 -1.18 -7.88
N GLN A 34 1.10 0.16 -7.82
CA GLN A 34 1.20 0.96 -9.03
C GLN A 34 2.54 0.83 -9.72
N MET A 35 3.65 0.78 -8.98
CA MET A 35 4.95 0.50 -9.56
C MET A 35 4.94 -0.86 -10.27
N ARG A 36 4.33 -1.89 -9.67
CA ARG A 36 4.19 -3.22 -10.27
C ARG A 36 3.45 -3.17 -11.61
N ARG A 37 2.34 -2.40 -11.68
CA ARG A 37 1.55 -2.22 -12.91
C ARG A 37 2.34 -1.52 -14.01
N VAL A 38 3.09 -0.47 -13.66
CA VAL A 38 3.94 0.25 -14.62
C VAL A 38 5.02 -0.66 -15.19
N VAL A 39 5.69 -1.44 -14.34
CA VAL A 39 6.73 -2.39 -14.78
C VAL A 39 6.15 -3.49 -15.66
N ALA A 40 4.99 -4.06 -15.27
CA ALA A 40 4.31 -5.06 -16.08
C ALA A 40 3.94 -4.52 -17.47
N ARG A 41 3.38 -3.30 -17.54
CA ARG A 41 3.07 -2.65 -18.82
C ARG A 41 4.34 -2.43 -19.66
N ALA A 42 5.45 -2.02 -19.05
CA ALA A 42 6.71 -1.81 -19.77
C ALA A 42 7.27 -3.12 -20.37
N ILE A 43 7.07 -4.25 -19.68
CA ILE A 43 7.39 -5.59 -20.19
C ILE A 43 6.54 -5.92 -21.41
N ASP A 44 5.23 -5.66 -21.36
CA ASP A 44 4.30 -5.98 -22.44
C ASP A 44 4.52 -5.14 -23.71
N THR A 45 4.92 -3.88 -23.58
CA THR A 45 4.95 -2.95 -24.72
C THR A 45 6.25 -2.89 -25.48
N THR A 46 7.41 -2.92 -24.80
CA THR A 46 8.64 -2.37 -25.43
C THR A 46 9.98 -2.88 -24.88
N ALA A 47 10.01 -3.85 -23.97
CA ALA A 47 11.28 -4.25 -23.36
C ALA A 47 12.25 -4.88 -24.38
N SER A 48 13.42 -4.28 -24.59
CA SER A 48 14.52 -4.97 -25.27
C SER A 48 14.95 -6.19 -24.44
N ALA A 49 15.60 -7.21 -25.03
CA ALA A 49 16.01 -8.41 -24.30
C ALA A 49 16.90 -8.08 -23.06
N ARG A 50 17.67 -6.99 -23.13
CA ARG A 50 18.46 -6.48 -21.99
C ARG A 50 17.55 -5.89 -20.90
N ASP A 51 16.60 -5.04 -21.29
CA ASP A 51 15.70 -4.38 -20.34
C ASP A 51 14.74 -5.37 -19.70
N LEU A 52 14.38 -6.44 -20.42
CA LEU A 52 13.50 -7.48 -19.92
C LEU A 52 14.06 -8.16 -18.66
N ALA A 53 15.36 -8.45 -18.61
CA ALA A 53 16.00 -9.02 -17.42
C ALA A 53 15.94 -8.06 -16.22
N ALA A 54 16.18 -6.77 -16.45
CA ALA A 54 16.11 -5.76 -15.40
C ALA A 54 14.67 -5.56 -14.88
N LEU A 55 13.70 -5.47 -15.79
CA LEU A 55 12.29 -5.28 -15.47
C LEU A 55 11.69 -6.49 -14.77
N THR A 56 12.01 -7.71 -15.19
CA THR A 56 11.53 -8.95 -14.53
C THR A 56 12.12 -9.13 -13.14
N LYS A 57 13.39 -8.77 -12.93
CA LYS A 57 13.99 -8.70 -11.60
C LYS A 57 13.25 -7.69 -10.72
N ARG A 58 13.03 -6.48 -11.22
CA ARG A 58 12.30 -5.42 -10.49
C ARG A 58 10.87 -5.84 -10.14
N LEU A 59 10.18 -6.51 -11.07
CA LEU A 59 8.82 -7.03 -10.85
C LEU A 59 8.79 -8.07 -9.72
N THR A 60 9.79 -8.95 -9.67
CA THR A 60 9.93 -9.97 -8.63
C THR A 60 10.20 -9.34 -7.26
N GLU A 61 11.09 -8.34 -7.19
CA GLU A 61 11.39 -7.60 -5.95
C GLU A 61 10.14 -6.91 -5.39
N ILE A 62 9.43 -6.15 -6.24
CA ILE A 62 8.20 -5.46 -5.84
C ILE A 62 7.15 -6.47 -5.36
N SER A 63 7.01 -7.63 -6.01
CA SER A 63 6.05 -8.66 -5.61
C SER A 63 6.37 -9.21 -4.21
N LYS A 64 7.64 -9.45 -3.90
CA LYS A 64 8.06 -9.90 -2.56
C LYS A 64 7.80 -8.83 -1.49
N GLU A 65 8.04 -7.56 -1.81
CA GLU A 65 7.78 -6.45 -0.87
C GLU A 65 6.29 -6.30 -0.59
N ILE A 66 5.43 -6.46 -1.60
CA ILE A 66 3.96 -6.49 -1.43
C ILE A 66 3.55 -7.62 -0.47
N ASP A 67 4.10 -8.82 -0.66
CA ASP A 67 3.77 -9.95 0.19
C ASP A 67 4.22 -9.74 1.64
N ALA A 68 5.38 -9.10 1.85
CA ALA A 68 5.85 -8.72 3.19
C ALA A 68 4.91 -7.71 3.85
N VAL A 69 4.57 -6.61 3.15
CA VAL A 69 3.64 -5.59 3.67
C VAL A 69 2.27 -6.18 4.00
N ARG A 70 1.77 -7.11 3.18
CA ARG A 70 0.49 -7.78 3.46
C ARG A 70 0.55 -8.63 4.72
N ARG A 71 1.64 -9.37 4.94
CA ARG A 71 1.84 -10.16 6.16
C ARG A 71 1.91 -9.27 7.40
N GLU A 72 2.64 -8.15 7.33
CA GLU A 72 2.71 -7.19 8.43
C GLU A 72 1.32 -6.64 8.81
N VAL A 73 0.49 -6.31 7.82
CA VAL A 73 -0.89 -5.83 8.07
C VAL A 73 -1.77 -6.93 8.70
N GLU A 74 -1.63 -8.18 8.25
CA GLU A 74 -2.35 -9.32 8.82
C GLU A 74 -1.91 -9.62 10.26
N GLU A 75 -0.61 -9.59 10.55
CA GLU A 75 -0.05 -9.81 11.90
C GLU A 75 -0.48 -8.71 12.88
N VAL A 76 -0.47 -7.44 12.45
CA VAL A 76 -0.96 -6.31 13.26
C VAL A 76 -2.46 -6.44 13.54
N SER A 77 -3.25 -6.90 12.57
CA SER A 77 -4.70 -7.09 12.76
C SER A 77 -5.04 -8.27 13.68
N ALA A 78 -4.19 -9.29 13.75
CA ALA A 78 -4.38 -10.45 14.63
C ALA A 78 -3.90 -10.21 16.08
N GLY A 79 -3.11 -9.16 16.32
CA GLY A 79 -2.28 -9.03 17.53
C GLY A 79 -2.80 -8.17 18.68
N GLY A 80 -4.04 -7.68 18.71
CA GLY A 80 -4.42 -6.78 19.81
C GLY A 80 -5.91 -6.61 20.10
N GLU A 81 -6.40 -7.30 21.14
CA GLU A 81 -7.42 -6.70 22.00
C GLU A 81 -6.75 -5.56 22.79
N VAL A 82 -6.86 -4.33 22.28
CA VAL A 82 -6.56 -3.14 23.07
C VAL A 82 -7.74 -2.97 24.03
N SER A 83 -7.55 -3.30 25.30
CA SER A 83 -8.51 -2.97 26.35
C SER A 83 -8.68 -1.45 26.40
N THR A 84 -9.89 -0.99 26.13
CA THR A 84 -10.29 0.43 26.27
C THR A 84 -10.67 0.80 27.71
N ALA A 85 -10.51 -0.14 28.66
CA ALA A 85 -10.75 0.13 30.06
C ALA A 85 -9.68 1.07 30.60
N PHE A 86 -10.06 2.33 30.82
CA PHE A 86 -9.25 3.30 31.55
C PHE A 86 -9.05 2.79 32.99
N ASP A 87 -7.84 2.35 33.32
CA ASP A 87 -7.50 1.89 34.66
C ASP A 87 -7.15 3.08 35.57
N ALA A 88 -8.16 3.59 36.26
CA ALA A 88 -8.03 4.69 37.20
C ALA A 88 -7.28 4.31 38.50
N SER A 89 -6.90 3.04 38.69
CA SER A 89 -6.17 2.59 39.90
C SER A 89 -4.66 2.87 39.86
N ALA A 90 -4.15 3.37 38.74
CA ALA A 90 -2.74 3.68 38.52
C ALA A 90 -2.36 5.15 38.81
N ILE A 91 -3.27 5.95 39.36
CA ILE A 91 -3.04 7.36 39.77
C ILE A 91 -3.21 7.51 41.28
#